data_AF-A0A3D9XHE3-F1
#
_entry.id   AF-A0A3D9XHE3-F1
#
_cell.length_a   1.000
_cell.length_b   1.000
_cell.length_c   1.000
_cell.angle_alpha   90.00
_cell.angle_beta   90.00
_cell.angle_gamma   90.00
#
_symmetry.space_group_name_H-M   'P 1'
#
loop_
_entity.id
_entity.type
_entity.pdbx_description
1 polymer ?
#
loop_
_entity_poly.entity_id
_entity_poly.type
_entity_poly.pdbx_seq_one_letter_code
_entity_poly.pdbx_strand_id
1 'polypeptide(L)' 'MTSDITEAEFIERFVNHMVLIGGTEFADGSSIEKYAREVAPTYWAAPDQREDGPEACAEADISCWEHEA' A
#
# COMPACT_ATOMS: atom_id res chain seq x y z
N MET A 1 15.83 14.08 -1.56
CA MET A 1 16.62 12.84 -1.50
C MET A 1 15.64 11.72 -1.78
N THR A 2 15.37 11.42 -3.05
CA THR A 2 14.44 10.34 -3.43
C THR A 2 15.20 9.03 -3.32
N SER A 3 15.01 8.36 -2.19
CA SER A 3 15.67 7.12 -1.84
C SER A 3 15.49 6.08 -2.95
N ASP A 4 16.61 5.51 -3.39
CA ASP A 4 16.73 4.41 -4.35
C ASP A 4 16.21 3.10 -3.74
N ILE A 5 14.97 3.09 -3.22
CA ILE A 5 14.35 1.87 -2.70
C ILE A 5 14.04 0.96 -3.88
N THR A 6 14.22 -0.34 -3.71
CA THR A 6 13.86 -1.31 -4.75
C THR A 6 12.35 -1.51 -4.78
N GLU A 7 11.84 -2.06 -5.88
CA GLU A 7 10.43 -2.49 -5.98
C GLU A 7 10.05 -3.42 -4.82
N ALA A 8 10.91 -4.37 -4.49
CA ALA A 8 10.69 -5.29 -3.38
C ALA A 8 10.58 -4.53 -2.03
N GLU A 9 11.48 -3.58 -1.79
CA GLU A 9 11.45 -2.78 -0.56
C GLU A 9 10.22 -1.85 -0.50
N PHE A 10 9.79 -1.30 -1.64
CA PHE A 10 8.55 -0.55 -1.74
C PHE A 10 7.35 -1.43 -1.37
N ILE A 11 7.27 -2.63 -1.97
CA ILE A 11 6.17 -3.58 -1.71
C ILE A 11 6.16 -3.98 -0.23
N GLU A 12 7.31 -4.34 0.35
CA GLU A 12 7.37 -4.75 1.76
C GLU A 12 6.91 -3.63 2.71
N ARG A 13 7.35 -2.38 2.47
CA ARG A 13 6.94 -1.23 3.28
C ARG A 13 5.47 -0.91 3.11
N PHE A 14 4.97 -0.91 1.87
CA PHE A 14 3.57 -0.64 1.56
C PHE A 14 2.66 -1.65 2.26
N VAL A 15 2.98 -2.95 2.14
CA VAL A 15 2.22 -4.03 2.77
C VAL A 15 2.24 -3.91 4.29
N ASN A 16 3.42 -3.65 4.87
CA ASN A 16 3.55 -3.50 6.32
C ASN A 16 2.71 -2.33 6.84
N HIS A 17 2.73 -1.20 6.13
CA HIS A 17 1.98 -0.01 6.49
C HIS A 17 0.47 -0.22 6.34
N MET A 18 0.05 -0.89 5.26
CA MET A 18 -1.37 -1.24 5.06
C MET A 18 -1.90 -2.11 6.19
N VAL A 19 -1.16 -3.15 6.57
CA VAL A 19 -1.58 -4.05 7.66
C VAL A 19 -1.54 -3.35 9.01
N LEU A 20 -0.62 -2.41 9.22
CA LEU A 20 -0.53 -1.63 10.46
C LEU A 20 -1.76 -0.75 10.67
N ILE A 21 -2.28 -0.13 9.60
CA ILE A 21 -3.41 0.81 9.67
C ILE A 21 -4.74 0.08 9.49
N GLY A 22 -4.87 -0.72 8.43
CA GLY A 22 -6.10 -1.41 8.06
C GLY A 22 -6.34 -2.72 8.82
N GLY A 23 -5.32 -3.29 9.46
CA GLY A 23 -5.39 -4.59 10.13
C GLY A 23 -5.05 -5.77 9.21
N THR A 24 -5.39 -6.98 9.64
CA THR A 24 -5.01 -8.22 8.92
C THR A 24 -6.02 -8.64 7.85
N GLU A 25 -7.28 -8.24 8.01
CA GLU A 25 -8.43 -8.71 7.23
C GLU A 25 -9.42 -7.56 7.00
N PHE A 26 -10.02 -7.52 5.81
CA PHE A 26 -11.13 -6.66 5.46
C PHE A 26 -12.43 -7.17 6.10
N ALA A 27 -13.48 -6.33 6.07
CA ALA A 27 -14.79 -6.66 6.61
C ALA A 27 -15.46 -7.87 5.93
N ASP A 28 -15.09 -8.20 4.68
CA ASP A 28 -15.56 -9.38 3.95
C ASP A 28 -14.78 -10.66 4.27
N GLY A 29 -13.72 -10.58 5.08
CA GLY A 29 -12.85 -11.70 5.43
C GLY A 29 -11.68 -11.93 4.47
N SER A 30 -11.51 -11.07 3.47
CA SER A 30 -10.31 -11.07 2.62
C SER A 30 -9.09 -10.56 3.38
N SER A 31 -7.90 -11.09 3.11
CA SER A 31 -6.67 -10.64 3.77
C SER A 31 -6.12 -9.36 3.15
N ILE A 32 -5.87 -8.34 3.99
CA ILE A 32 -5.28 -7.06 3.57
C ILE A 32 -3.86 -7.25 3.06
N GLU A 33 -3.06 -8.13 3.68
CA GLU A 33 -1.69 -8.42 3.22
C GLU A 33 -1.68 -8.92 1.77
N LYS A 34 -2.62 -9.82 1.44
CA LYS A 34 -2.72 -10.38 0.09
C LYS A 34 -3.08 -9.31 -0.92
N TYR A 35 -4.11 -8.51 -0.63
CA TYR A 35 -4.48 -7.37 -1.45
C TYR A 35 -3.30 -6.41 -1.64
N ALA A 36 -2.64 -6.02 -0.54
CA ALA A 36 -1.52 -5.08 -0.57
C ALA A 36 -0.38 -5.57 -1.48
N ARG A 37 -0.07 -6.86 -1.47
CA ARG A 37 0.94 -7.45 -2.39
C ARG A 37 0.51 -7.46 -3.85
N GLU A 38 -0.79 -7.57 -4.12
CA GLU A 38 -1.32 -7.54 -5.49
C GLU A 38 -1.36 -6.10 -6.04
N VAL A 39 -1.61 -5.10 -5.19
CA VAL A 39 -1.72 -3.70 -5.62
C VAL A 39 -0.40 -2.93 -5.53
N ALA A 40 0.49 -3.21 -4.57
CA ALA A 40 1.78 -2.51 -4.43
C ALA A 40 2.62 -2.39 -5.72
N PRO A 41 2.69 -3.41 -6.61
CA PRO A 41 3.40 -3.28 -7.88
C PRO A 41 2.79 -2.24 -8.83
N THR A 42 1.47 -1.98 -8.73
CA THR A 42 0.79 -0.97 -9.55
C THR A 42 1.17 0.45 -9.10
N TYR A 43 1.28 0.67 -7.79
CA TYR A 43 1.80 1.92 -7.20
C TYR A 43 3.26 2.16 -7.59
N TRP A 44 4.09 1.12 -7.56
CA TRP A 44 5.49 1.21 -7.99
C TRP A 44 5.63 1.55 -9.48
N ALA A 45 4.73 1.03 -10.33
CA ALA A 45 4.71 1.29 -11.75
C ALA A 45 4.26 2.73 -12.10
N ALA A 46 3.51 3.39 -11.21
CA ALA A 46 3.08 4.78 -11.35
C ALA A 46 4.17 5.75 -10.83
N PRO A 47 4.83 6.55 -11.69
CA PRO A 47 5.96 7.39 -11.28
C PRO A 47 5.58 8.43 -10.23
N ASP A 48 4.38 9.00 -10.35
CA ASP A 48 3.77 9.96 -9.42
C ASP A 48 3.60 9.36 -8.02
N GLN A 49 3.02 8.17 -7.93
CA GLN A 49 2.79 7.48 -6.65
C GLN A 49 4.11 6.96 -6.05
N ARG A 50 5.01 6.47 -6.90
CA ARG A 50 6.35 6.07 -6.46
C ARG A 50 7.16 7.23 -5.86
N GLU A 51 6.98 8.45 -6.36
CA GLU A 51 7.62 9.64 -5.81
C GLU A 51 7.12 10.00 -4.40
N ASP A 52 5.82 9.80 -4.13
CA ASP A 52 5.22 10.02 -2.81
C ASP A 52 5.67 8.97 -1.79
N GLY A 53 5.96 7.75 -2.25
CA GLY A 53 6.53 6.67 -1.43
C GLY A 53 5.49 5.67 -0.90
N PRO A 54 5.96 4.50 -0.42
CA PRO A 54 5.07 3.38 -0.12
C PRO A 54 4.13 3.63 1.06
N GLU A 55 4.58 4.36 2.08
CA GLU A 55 3.73 4.69 3.24
C GLU A 55 2.60 5.64 2.86
N ALA A 56 2.89 6.72 2.13
CA ALA A 56 1.89 7.68 1.67
C ALA A 56 0.87 7.06 0.71
N CYS A 57 1.32 6.15 -0.17
CA CYS A 57 0.43 5.40 -1.06
C CYS A 57 -0.53 4.50 -0.26
N ALA A 58 -0.04 3.83 0.79
CA ALA A 58 -0.86 2.97 1.64
C ALA A 58 -1.90 3.77 2.43
N GLU A 59 -1.53 4.93 2.99
CA GLU A 59 -2.46 5.84 3.67
C GLU A 59 -3.55 6.35 2.73
N ALA A 60 -3.17 6.72 1.50
CA ALA A 60 -4.12 7.19 0.49
C ALA A 60 -5.10 6.10 0.06
N ASP A 61 -4.64 4.86 -0.12
CA ASP A 61 -5.52 3.74 -0.51
C ASP A 61 -6.52 3.41 0.61
N ILE A 62 -6.05 3.35 1.86
CA ILE A 62 -6.92 3.10 3.02
C ILE A 62 -7.95 4.21 3.18
N SER A 63 -7.56 5.48 3.00
CA SER A 63 -8.49 6.60 3.04
C SER A 63 -9.60 6.49 1.99
N CYS A 64 -9.34 5.84 0.85
CA CYS A 64 -10.37 5.56 -0.15
C CYS A 64 -11.33 4.45 0.31
N TRP A 65 -10.84 3.43 1.03
CA TRP A 65 -11.70 2.36 1.57
C TRP A 65 -12.71 2.88 2.58
N GLU A 66 -12.28 3.80 3.47
CA GLU A 66 -13.17 4.39 4.48
C GLU A 66 -14.21 5.34 3.88
N HIS A 67 -14.01 5.85 2.66
CA HIS A 67 -14.97 6.72 1.99
C HIS A 67 -16.13 5.97 1.31
N GLU A 68 -15.99 4.65 1.13
CA GLU A 68 -17.03 3.81 0.50
C GLU A 68 -17.86 2.99 1.51
N ALA A 69 -17.75 3.27 2.82
CA ALA A 69 -18.49 2.62 3.90
C ALA A 69 -19.78 3.35 4.32
#